data_AF-A0AAX0WSR4-F1
#
_entry.id   AF-A0AAX0WSR4-F1
#
_cell.length_a   1.000
_cell.length_b   1.000
_cell.length_c   1.000
_cell.angle_alpha   90.00
_cell.angle_beta   90.00
_cell.angle_gamma   90.00
#
_symmetry.space_group_name_H-M   'P 1'
#
loop_
_entity.id
_entity.type
_entity.pdbx_description
1 polymer ?
#
loop_
_entity_poly.entity_id
_entity_poly.type
_entity_poly.pdbx_seq_one_letter_code
_entity_poly.pdbx_strand_id
1 'polypeptide(L)'
;MFSKESVGATEKKLLSFSPETENVKLDKFKQSIETTFNSFIIDVKKEPLANQLKFIEENLEKQLPLKRRQHFLFFLAVTATVRGEKLTENHPEKAPINELLSHLSNGFINGFTGLLGAPNIGLVMNVIESFNKWFNTYKIDDPEMSHNVLLAFYCMACFFETQLDHPLIPKKAVKALEDMKKQIEQQFSQLENTHGDSLKNSESSHRSALQQLTPEKQAYKQFQVNLASIKEHEAKVVRMMQLRQILSDHPRNATPKEEFWKHYQTQAQFKQLMDDLEIKPDQRKHWQPFFDAEHGDFSQKLSGGLFIILPNAIGGTPSDFFTTNMLTRENALALGKLKVNLTTYKDPTKLVAEIEAEFNQLKDVEKKDIQTLKAHQSQIKSTKGIKEGIIDTVLSDVNAFQQHLLAQEQYVLHLQKIHTKILELEALGIKTDSLLEPFKVMLNHAVETVPHGDKQIDQKSPEEKIDALLQGIRKTQTDAVEIKNDVARIQGLVHSDSNDALLSATDRFIQKHEKNFLHKILCFFSKTYKEMFESLQDAVKEKDTTRIASILVGKAEEYAKTRPVKMLFDEAQELQTLKTAPANNG
;
A
#
# COMPACT_ATOMS: atom_id res chain seq x y z
N MET A 1 12.36 5.79 -3.80
CA MET A 1 11.88 6.39 -5.06
C MET A 1 11.15 5.33 -5.90
N PHE A 2 11.80 4.24 -6.25
CA PHE A 2 11.20 3.16 -7.04
C PHE A 2 11.24 1.83 -6.28
N SER A 3 10.14 1.09 -6.31
CA SER A 3 10.05 -0.24 -5.69
C SER A 3 10.64 -1.32 -6.61
N LYS A 4 10.85 -2.52 -6.04
CA LYS A 4 11.18 -3.74 -6.79
C LYS A 4 10.19 -4.03 -7.91
N GLU A 5 8.91 -3.81 -7.63
CA GLU A 5 7.82 -4.02 -8.59
C GLU A 5 7.86 -2.98 -9.73
N SER A 6 8.11 -1.70 -9.48
CA SER A 6 8.31 -0.69 -10.55
C SER A 6 9.47 -1.06 -11.45
N VAL A 7 10.55 -1.52 -10.84
CA VAL A 7 11.78 -1.91 -11.53
C VAL A 7 11.55 -3.16 -12.37
N GLY A 8 10.76 -4.13 -11.88
CA GLY A 8 10.34 -5.31 -12.65
C GLY A 8 9.32 -5.00 -13.76
N ALA A 9 8.37 -4.10 -13.51
CA ALA A 9 7.41 -3.63 -14.52
C ALA A 9 8.13 -2.88 -15.66
N THR A 10 9.16 -2.10 -15.34
CA THR A 10 10.00 -1.39 -16.32
C THR A 10 10.73 -2.37 -17.24
N GLU A 11 11.27 -3.48 -16.71
CA GLU A 11 11.87 -4.53 -17.53
C GLU A 11 10.84 -5.10 -18.51
N LYS A 12 9.67 -5.53 -18.01
CA LYS A 12 8.61 -6.08 -18.87
C LYS A 12 8.20 -5.06 -19.94
N LYS A 13 8.08 -3.79 -19.56
CA LYS A 13 7.68 -2.72 -20.47
C LYS A 13 8.73 -2.46 -21.54
N LEU A 14 10.01 -2.38 -21.20
CA LEU A 14 11.09 -2.23 -22.17
C LEU A 14 11.12 -3.41 -23.15
N LEU A 15 11.03 -4.65 -22.66
CA LEU A 15 11.04 -5.85 -23.51
C LEU A 15 9.79 -5.93 -24.41
N SER A 16 8.64 -5.37 -24.00
CA SER A 16 7.41 -5.39 -24.80
C SER A 16 7.51 -4.64 -26.14
N PHE A 17 8.46 -3.71 -26.28
CA PHE A 17 8.69 -2.98 -27.54
C PHE A 17 9.49 -3.79 -28.58
N SER A 18 10.01 -4.96 -28.22
CA SER A 18 10.81 -5.81 -29.11
C SER A 18 10.69 -7.28 -28.68
N PRO A 19 9.54 -7.91 -28.96
CA PRO A 19 9.22 -9.26 -28.49
C PRO A 19 10.10 -10.38 -29.08
N GLU A 20 10.96 -10.09 -30.05
CA GLU A 20 11.82 -11.06 -30.74
C GLU A 20 13.18 -11.30 -30.04
N THR A 21 13.50 -10.57 -28.96
CA THR A 21 14.81 -10.65 -28.28
C THR A 21 14.70 -11.12 -26.83
N GLU A 22 15.05 -12.38 -26.58
CA GLU A 22 14.81 -13.07 -25.30
C GLU A 22 15.95 -13.02 -24.26
N ASN A 23 17.05 -12.26 -24.48
CA ASN A 23 18.26 -12.42 -23.64
C ASN A 23 18.94 -11.11 -23.17
N VAL A 24 18.21 -10.02 -22.92
CA VAL A 24 18.79 -8.82 -22.31
C VAL A 24 18.79 -8.93 -20.78
N LYS A 25 19.96 -9.15 -20.17
CA LYS A 25 20.12 -9.22 -18.71
C LYS A 25 20.09 -7.83 -18.07
N LEU A 26 18.93 -7.38 -17.60
CA LEU A 26 18.76 -6.08 -16.93
C LEU A 26 18.99 -6.11 -15.41
N ASP A 27 19.19 -7.29 -14.81
CA ASP A 27 19.28 -7.48 -13.34
C ASP A 27 20.32 -6.59 -12.65
N LYS A 28 21.46 -6.35 -13.31
CA LYS A 28 22.52 -5.47 -12.78
C LYS A 28 22.09 -4.01 -12.68
N PHE A 29 21.20 -3.55 -13.57
CA PHE A 29 20.64 -2.19 -13.51
C PHE A 29 19.55 -2.09 -12.44
N LYS A 30 18.72 -3.13 -12.28
CA LYS A 30 17.69 -3.21 -11.23
C LYS A 30 18.28 -3.02 -9.83
N GLN A 31 19.34 -3.76 -9.52
CA GLN A 31 19.99 -3.68 -8.21
C GLN A 31 20.55 -2.28 -7.90
N SER A 32 20.97 -1.53 -8.93
CA SER A 32 21.52 -0.18 -8.76
C SER A 32 20.46 0.90 -8.49
N ILE A 33 19.22 0.68 -8.92
CA ILE A 33 18.11 1.58 -8.59
C ILE A 33 17.85 1.55 -7.08
N GLU A 34 17.83 0.34 -6.51
CA GLU A 34 17.60 0.14 -5.07
C GLU A 34 18.75 0.64 -4.21
N THR A 35 19.99 0.28 -4.58
CA THR A 35 21.15 0.50 -3.71
C THR A 35 21.81 1.86 -3.87
N THR A 36 21.59 2.56 -5.01
CA THR A 36 22.31 3.80 -5.33
C THR A 36 21.37 4.97 -5.61
N PHE A 37 20.50 4.88 -6.62
CA PHE A 37 19.65 6.02 -7.01
C PHE A 37 18.59 6.38 -5.97
N ASN A 38 17.91 5.36 -5.42
CA ASN A 38 16.95 5.57 -4.35
C ASN A 38 17.58 6.28 -3.15
N SER A 39 18.77 5.83 -2.73
CA SER A 39 19.53 6.42 -1.64
C SER A 39 19.91 7.88 -1.95
N PHE A 40 20.42 8.15 -3.14
CA PHE A 40 20.78 9.51 -3.56
C PHE A 40 19.59 10.48 -3.50
N ILE A 41 18.44 10.07 -4.03
CA ILE A 41 17.23 10.93 -4.01
C ILE A 41 16.68 11.09 -2.59
N ILE A 42 16.83 10.09 -1.73
CA ILE A 42 16.52 10.22 -0.30
C ILE A 42 17.42 11.28 0.34
N ASP A 43 18.71 11.29 0.01
CA ASP A 43 19.65 12.28 0.55
C ASP A 43 19.36 13.69 0.01
N VAL A 44 19.05 13.83 -1.28
CA VAL A 44 18.57 15.10 -1.87
C VAL A 44 17.36 15.63 -1.11
N LYS A 45 16.42 14.76 -0.75
CA LYS A 45 15.17 15.15 -0.07
C LYS A 45 15.34 15.55 1.40
N LYS A 46 16.46 15.19 2.04
CA LYS A 46 16.79 15.65 3.40
C LYS A 46 17.22 17.11 3.42
N GLU A 47 17.65 17.64 2.28
CA GLU A 47 17.97 19.06 2.16
C GLU A 47 16.70 19.92 2.14
N PRO A 48 16.76 21.15 2.67
CA PRO A 48 15.69 22.13 2.48
C PRO A 48 15.32 22.26 1.00
N LEU A 49 14.03 22.39 0.67
CA LEU A 49 13.52 22.46 -0.71
C LEU A 49 14.34 23.38 -1.62
N ALA A 50 14.60 24.62 -1.18
CA ALA A 50 15.45 25.59 -1.86
C ALA A 50 16.88 25.13 -2.20
N ASN A 51 17.41 24.12 -1.50
CA ASN A 51 18.76 23.59 -1.68
C ASN A 51 18.81 22.28 -2.47
N GLN A 52 17.68 21.63 -2.77
CA GLN A 52 17.66 20.28 -3.32
C GLN A 52 18.25 20.19 -4.73
N LEU A 53 17.93 21.16 -5.61
CA LEU A 53 18.50 21.19 -6.97
C LEU A 53 20.00 21.46 -6.93
N LYS A 54 20.44 22.39 -6.07
CA LYS A 54 21.86 22.69 -5.86
C LYS A 54 22.63 21.49 -5.30
N PHE A 55 22.02 20.75 -4.36
CA PHE A 55 22.60 19.52 -3.83
C PHE A 55 22.81 18.48 -4.94
N ILE A 56 21.85 18.35 -5.87
CA ILE A 56 22.00 17.47 -7.04
C ILE A 56 23.25 17.89 -7.83
N GLU A 57 23.40 19.17 -8.19
CA GLU A 57 24.56 19.62 -8.98
C GLU A 57 25.90 19.33 -8.29
N GLU A 58 25.98 19.54 -6.98
CA GLU A 58 27.23 19.39 -6.23
C GLU A 58 27.60 17.93 -5.92
N ASN A 59 26.62 17.02 -5.92
CA ASN A 59 26.78 15.65 -5.41
C ASN A 59 26.47 14.55 -6.42
N LEU A 60 25.81 14.84 -7.55
CA LEU A 60 25.46 13.82 -8.54
C LEU A 60 26.71 13.07 -9.02
N GLU A 61 27.77 13.80 -9.38
CA GLU A 61 29.02 13.17 -9.87
C GLU A 61 29.77 12.39 -8.77
N LYS A 62 29.67 12.85 -7.51
CA LYS A 62 30.42 12.30 -6.37
C LYS A 62 29.78 11.04 -5.83
N GLN A 63 28.45 11.01 -5.77
CA GLN A 63 27.67 9.94 -5.15
C GLN A 63 27.13 8.93 -6.15
N LEU A 64 27.00 9.32 -7.43
CA LEU A 64 26.62 8.42 -8.52
C LEU A 64 27.76 8.32 -9.54
N PRO A 65 28.31 7.12 -9.80
CA PRO A 65 29.40 6.96 -10.76
C PRO A 65 28.88 7.17 -12.20
N LEU A 66 28.95 8.41 -12.71
CA LEU A 66 28.48 8.83 -14.03
C LEU A 66 29.06 8.02 -15.21
N LYS A 67 30.20 7.34 -15.00
CA LYS A 67 30.79 6.38 -15.96
C LYS A 67 29.87 5.20 -16.27
N ARG A 68 28.83 4.94 -15.47
CA ARG A 68 27.84 3.87 -15.66
C ARG A 68 26.56 4.38 -16.34
N ARG A 69 26.69 4.99 -17.51
CA ARG A 69 25.62 5.63 -18.30
C ARG A 69 24.31 4.84 -18.38
N GLN A 70 24.41 3.53 -18.58
CA GLN A 70 23.25 2.63 -18.71
C GLN A 70 22.38 2.58 -17.45
N HIS A 71 22.94 2.84 -16.27
CA HIS A 71 22.19 2.86 -15.01
C HIS A 71 21.29 4.11 -14.91
N PHE A 72 21.76 5.26 -15.40
CA PHE A 72 20.95 6.49 -15.50
C PHE A 72 19.86 6.37 -16.55
N LEU A 73 20.17 5.78 -17.70
CA LEU A 73 19.17 5.51 -18.74
C LEU A 73 18.09 4.53 -18.25
N PHE A 74 18.48 3.56 -17.42
CA PHE A 74 17.52 2.66 -16.77
C PHE A 74 16.67 3.40 -15.73
N PHE A 75 17.25 4.31 -14.95
CA PHE A 75 16.51 5.17 -14.03
C PHE A 75 15.47 6.05 -14.76
N LEU A 76 15.83 6.63 -15.90
CA LEU A 76 14.89 7.35 -16.75
C LEU A 76 13.75 6.45 -17.24
N ALA A 77 14.06 5.21 -17.66
CA ALA A 77 13.05 4.23 -18.05
C ALA A 77 12.09 3.90 -16.89
N VAL A 78 12.62 3.75 -15.67
CA VAL A 78 11.80 3.49 -14.48
C VAL A 78 10.88 4.67 -14.18
N THR A 79 11.41 5.89 -14.22
CA THR A 79 10.63 7.12 -14.00
C THR A 79 9.50 7.24 -15.04
N ALA A 80 9.82 7.03 -16.32
CA ALA A 80 8.87 7.11 -17.43
C ALA A 80 7.79 6.01 -17.34
N THR A 81 8.16 4.79 -16.97
CA THR A 81 7.21 3.68 -16.78
C THR A 81 6.24 3.99 -15.64
N VAL A 82 6.77 4.41 -14.47
CA VAL A 82 5.95 4.73 -13.29
C VAL A 82 5.00 5.90 -13.55
N ARG A 83 5.46 6.97 -14.22
CA ARG A 83 4.57 8.07 -14.62
C ARG A 83 3.54 7.55 -15.61
N GLY A 84 3.98 6.82 -16.63
CA GLY A 84 3.13 6.25 -17.67
C GLY A 84 1.98 5.43 -17.12
N GLU A 85 2.20 4.56 -16.14
CA GLU A 85 1.15 3.70 -15.54
C GLU A 85 0.04 4.50 -14.84
N LYS A 86 0.35 5.67 -14.27
CA LYS A 86 -0.62 6.51 -13.55
C LYS A 86 -1.48 7.36 -14.47
N LEU A 87 -1.10 7.49 -15.74
CA LEU A 87 -1.79 8.33 -16.70
C LEU A 87 -2.88 7.56 -17.43
N THR A 88 -4.01 8.23 -17.69
CA THR A 88 -5.05 7.71 -18.58
C THR A 88 -4.49 7.52 -20.00
N GLU A 89 -5.11 6.63 -20.78
CA GLU A 89 -4.59 6.24 -22.11
C GLU A 89 -4.47 7.41 -23.09
N ASN A 90 -5.36 8.40 -22.97
CA ASN A 90 -5.39 9.60 -23.81
C ASN A 90 -4.57 10.79 -23.25
N HIS A 91 -3.78 10.58 -22.19
CA HIS A 91 -3.02 11.67 -21.58
C HIS A 91 -1.89 12.16 -22.53
N PRO A 92 -1.66 13.48 -22.69
CA PRO A 92 -0.67 14.01 -23.64
C PRO A 92 0.77 13.52 -23.39
N GLU A 93 1.12 13.19 -22.15
CA GLU A 93 2.43 12.61 -21.79
C GLU A 93 2.62 11.14 -22.25
N LYS A 94 1.54 10.38 -22.51
CA LYS A 94 1.64 8.93 -22.83
C LYS A 94 2.45 8.67 -24.11
N ALA A 95 2.18 9.43 -25.16
CA ALA A 95 2.85 9.30 -26.45
C ALA A 95 4.38 9.53 -26.32
N PRO A 96 4.86 10.66 -25.77
CA PRO A 96 6.29 10.89 -25.62
C PRO A 96 6.96 9.94 -24.60
N ILE A 97 6.26 9.50 -23.56
CA ILE A 97 6.76 8.45 -22.65
C ILE A 97 6.98 7.14 -23.41
N ASN A 98 6.02 6.70 -24.22
CA ASN A 98 6.15 5.46 -25.00
C ASN A 98 7.26 5.58 -26.06
N GLU A 99 7.39 6.74 -26.70
CA GLU A 99 8.49 7.04 -27.64
C GLU A 99 9.86 6.91 -26.94
N LEU A 100 9.99 7.53 -25.76
CA LEU A 100 11.20 7.45 -24.94
C LEU A 100 11.52 6.01 -24.53
N LEU A 101 10.53 5.25 -24.03
CA LEU A 101 10.71 3.86 -23.62
C LEU A 101 11.07 2.95 -24.79
N SER A 102 10.53 3.20 -25.98
CA SER A 102 10.90 2.48 -27.21
C SER A 102 12.36 2.74 -27.59
N HIS A 103 12.82 4.00 -27.55
CA HIS A 103 14.22 4.33 -27.81
C HIS A 103 15.16 3.73 -26.76
N LEU A 104 14.80 3.78 -25.48
CA LEU A 104 15.58 3.15 -24.41
C LEU A 104 15.65 1.62 -24.58
N SER A 105 14.53 0.99 -24.94
CA SER A 105 14.46 -0.45 -25.24
C SER A 105 15.43 -0.83 -26.36
N ASN A 106 15.39 -0.11 -27.48
CA ASN A 106 16.33 -0.30 -28.59
C ASN A 106 17.79 -0.20 -28.12
N GLY A 107 18.12 0.75 -27.24
CA GLY A 107 19.46 0.88 -26.69
C GLY A 107 19.90 -0.23 -25.75
N PHE A 108 19.00 -0.79 -24.95
CA PHE A 108 19.30 -1.93 -24.09
C PHE A 108 19.45 -3.24 -24.87
N ILE A 109 18.74 -3.38 -25.99
CA ILE A 109 18.76 -4.58 -26.84
C ILE A 109 19.93 -4.52 -27.83
N ASN A 110 20.02 -3.44 -28.60
CA ASN A 110 20.97 -3.30 -29.71
C ASN A 110 22.24 -2.52 -29.32
N GLY A 111 22.33 -2.04 -28.08
CA GLY A 111 23.47 -1.32 -27.53
C GLY A 111 23.43 0.19 -27.77
N PHE A 112 23.94 0.92 -26.78
CA PHE A 112 24.12 2.39 -26.84
C PHE A 112 25.40 2.84 -27.56
N THR A 113 26.19 1.89 -28.09
CA THR A 113 27.45 2.11 -28.80
C THR A 113 27.37 1.52 -30.21
N GLY A 114 27.77 2.27 -31.24
CA GLY A 114 27.83 1.81 -32.62
C GLY A 114 29.08 0.97 -32.94
N LEU A 115 29.28 0.69 -34.24
CA LEU A 115 30.51 0.05 -34.74
C LEU A 115 31.74 0.87 -34.26
N LEU A 116 32.78 0.18 -33.78
CA LEU A 116 34.02 0.74 -33.22
C LEU A 116 33.91 1.39 -31.81
N GLY A 117 32.82 1.16 -31.08
CA GLY A 117 32.70 1.57 -29.66
C GLY A 117 32.39 3.05 -29.45
N ALA A 118 32.14 3.81 -30.52
CA ALA A 118 31.62 5.17 -30.43
C ALA A 118 30.16 5.18 -29.93
N PRO A 119 29.69 6.23 -29.23
CA PRO A 119 28.28 6.36 -28.86
C PRO A 119 27.38 6.30 -30.10
N ASN A 120 26.25 5.60 -30.02
CA ASN A 120 25.23 5.66 -31.06
C ASN A 120 24.53 7.03 -30.98
N ILE A 121 25.09 8.03 -31.67
CA ILE A 121 24.65 9.42 -31.57
C ILE A 121 23.17 9.57 -31.98
N GLY A 122 22.71 8.85 -33.00
CA GLY A 122 21.30 8.88 -33.42
C GLY A 122 20.36 8.41 -32.32
N LEU A 123 20.69 7.29 -31.67
CA LEU A 123 19.92 6.77 -30.55
C LEU A 123 19.91 7.72 -29.33
N VAL A 124 21.07 8.27 -28.97
CA VAL A 124 21.20 9.22 -27.87
C VAL A 124 20.37 10.49 -28.14
N MET A 125 20.41 11.00 -29.37
CA MET A 125 19.61 12.15 -29.79
C MET A 125 18.12 11.86 -29.74
N ASN A 126 17.69 10.67 -30.17
CA ASN A 126 16.29 10.25 -30.08
C ASN A 126 15.81 10.16 -28.62
N VAL A 127 16.65 9.63 -27.71
CA VAL A 127 16.34 9.60 -26.27
C VAL A 127 16.18 11.01 -25.70
N ILE A 128 17.09 11.94 -26.03
CA ILE A 128 17.02 13.33 -25.57
C ILE A 128 15.80 14.05 -26.15
N GLU A 129 15.48 13.83 -27.43
CA GLU A 129 14.33 14.44 -28.06
C GLU A 129 13.01 13.96 -27.44
N SER A 130 12.85 12.64 -27.23
CA SER A 130 11.65 12.10 -26.58
C SER A 130 11.55 12.53 -25.12
N PHE A 131 12.69 12.64 -24.41
CA PHE A 131 12.74 13.18 -23.05
C PHE A 131 12.30 14.65 -23.01
N ASN A 132 12.78 15.48 -23.95
CA ASN A 132 12.35 16.87 -24.09
C ASN A 132 10.84 16.98 -24.42
N LYS A 133 10.32 16.14 -25.32
CA LYS A 133 8.88 16.10 -25.63
C LYS A 133 8.05 15.71 -24.41
N TRP A 134 8.51 14.75 -23.62
CA TRP A 134 7.84 14.36 -22.39
C TRP A 134 7.82 15.51 -21.40
N PHE A 135 8.96 16.14 -21.14
CA PHE A 135 9.03 17.32 -20.27
C PHE A 135 8.09 18.46 -20.72
N ASN A 136 8.05 18.78 -22.02
CA ASN A 136 7.19 19.85 -22.53
C ASN A 136 5.69 19.55 -22.45
N THR A 137 5.32 18.28 -22.30
CA THR A 137 3.93 17.83 -22.13
C THR A 137 3.59 17.52 -20.67
N TYR A 138 4.57 17.58 -19.78
CA TYR A 138 4.44 17.30 -18.37
C TYR A 138 3.56 18.35 -17.69
N LYS A 139 2.60 17.89 -16.89
CA LYS A 139 1.73 18.76 -16.08
C LYS A 139 1.87 18.40 -14.61
N ILE A 140 2.03 19.44 -13.79
CA ILE A 140 1.96 19.33 -12.33
C ILE A 140 0.50 18.99 -11.96
N ASP A 141 0.31 17.85 -11.31
CA ASP A 141 -1.00 17.36 -10.88
C ASP A 141 -1.04 17.12 -9.36
N ASP A 142 -0.27 16.15 -8.90
CA ASP A 142 -0.09 15.80 -7.49
C ASP A 142 1.21 16.42 -6.97
N PRO A 143 1.21 17.23 -5.90
CA PRO A 143 2.39 17.97 -5.46
C PRO A 143 3.58 17.07 -5.10
N GLU A 144 3.35 15.92 -4.45
CA GLU A 144 4.42 15.02 -4.01
C GLU A 144 4.99 14.25 -5.21
N MET A 145 4.14 13.71 -6.09
CA MET A 145 4.57 13.07 -7.35
C MET A 145 5.29 14.06 -8.25
N SER A 146 4.81 15.30 -8.32
CA SER A 146 5.42 16.34 -9.15
C SER A 146 6.79 16.74 -8.65
N HIS A 147 6.96 16.83 -7.33
CA HIS A 147 8.27 17.01 -6.72
C HIS A 147 9.24 15.91 -7.15
N ASN A 148 8.81 14.66 -7.10
CA ASN A 148 9.65 13.51 -7.46
C ASN A 148 10.03 13.46 -8.94
N VAL A 149 9.07 13.75 -9.82
CA VAL A 149 9.29 13.77 -11.26
C VAL A 149 10.23 14.90 -11.64
N LEU A 150 10.07 16.09 -11.04
CA LEU A 150 10.98 17.22 -11.28
C LEU A 150 12.40 16.95 -10.77
N LEU A 151 12.58 16.32 -9.60
CA LEU A 151 13.91 15.90 -9.14
C LEU A 151 14.55 14.87 -10.09
N ALA A 152 13.77 13.92 -10.60
CA ALA A 152 14.25 12.95 -11.59
C ALA A 152 14.64 13.63 -12.91
N PHE A 153 13.81 14.55 -13.40
CA PHE A 153 14.10 15.34 -14.59
C PHE A 153 15.38 16.15 -14.43
N TYR A 154 15.57 16.79 -13.28
CA TYR A 154 16.77 17.57 -13.01
C TYR A 154 18.03 16.70 -12.96
N CYS A 155 17.97 15.54 -12.27
CA CYS A 155 19.06 14.57 -12.25
C CYS A 155 19.41 14.08 -13.67
N MET A 156 18.40 13.82 -14.50
CA MET A 156 18.62 13.36 -15.87
C MET A 156 19.15 14.46 -16.78
N ALA A 157 18.70 15.71 -16.62
CA ALA A 157 19.24 16.85 -17.35
C ALA A 157 20.72 17.08 -17.00
N CYS A 158 21.08 17.07 -15.71
CA CYS A 158 22.47 17.14 -15.25
C CYS A 158 23.29 15.94 -15.76
N PHE A 159 22.74 14.73 -15.74
CA PHE A 159 23.41 13.57 -16.31
C PHE A 159 23.69 13.77 -17.80
N PHE A 160 22.68 14.13 -18.60
CA PHE A 160 22.90 14.34 -20.03
C PHE A 160 23.91 15.45 -20.29
N GLU A 161 23.85 16.57 -19.56
CA GLU A 161 24.85 17.65 -19.63
C GLU A 161 26.29 17.11 -19.49
N THR A 162 26.56 16.26 -18.49
CA THR A 162 27.88 15.62 -18.30
C THR A 162 28.25 14.61 -19.38
N GLN A 163 27.27 14.05 -20.11
CA GLN A 163 27.51 13.09 -21.19
C GLN A 163 27.65 13.74 -22.56
N LEU A 164 27.20 14.99 -22.72
CA LEU A 164 27.21 15.72 -24.00
C LEU A 164 28.50 16.51 -24.26
N ASP A 165 29.52 16.40 -23.41
CA ASP A 165 30.86 16.94 -23.67
C ASP A 165 31.61 16.08 -24.72
N HIS A 166 31.07 16.04 -25.95
CA HIS A 166 31.66 15.34 -27.08
C HIS A 166 31.54 16.20 -28.36
N PRO A 167 32.62 16.36 -29.17
CA PRO A 167 32.65 17.26 -30.33
C PRO A 167 31.58 16.99 -31.41
N LEU A 168 31.07 15.76 -31.47
CA LEU A 168 30.08 15.32 -32.47
C LEU A 168 28.62 15.58 -32.09
N ILE A 169 28.35 16.17 -30.92
CA ILE A 169 26.99 16.40 -30.43
C ILE A 169 26.51 17.78 -30.88
N PRO A 170 25.32 17.91 -31.49
CA PRO A 170 24.82 19.20 -31.96
C PRO A 170 24.67 20.21 -30.81
N LYS A 171 25.19 21.43 -30.99
CA LYS A 171 25.02 22.54 -30.02
C LYS A 171 23.55 22.82 -29.64
N LYS A 172 22.62 22.49 -30.54
CA LYS A 172 21.18 22.59 -30.30
C LYS A 172 20.69 21.63 -29.19
N ALA A 173 21.30 20.45 -29.05
CA ALA A 173 20.95 19.48 -28.02
C ALA A 173 21.39 19.95 -26.62
N VAL A 174 22.59 20.51 -26.54
CA VAL A 174 23.13 21.12 -25.32
C VAL A 174 22.25 22.29 -24.86
N LYS A 175 21.92 23.20 -25.78
CA LYS A 175 21.03 24.33 -25.49
C LYS A 175 19.63 23.89 -25.02
N ALA A 176 19.07 22.83 -25.61
CA ALA A 176 17.76 22.31 -25.19
C ALA A 176 17.77 21.78 -23.76
N LEU A 177 18.87 21.19 -23.29
CA LEU A 177 19.02 20.73 -21.91
C LEU A 177 19.25 21.87 -20.92
N GLU A 178 20.03 22.89 -21.31
CA GLU A 178 20.18 24.13 -20.51
C GLU A 178 18.82 24.82 -20.32
N ASP A 179 18.04 24.95 -21.41
CA ASP A 179 16.70 25.54 -21.36
C ASP A 179 15.74 24.68 -20.52
N MET A 180 15.86 23.35 -20.57
CA MET A 180 15.09 22.43 -19.73
C MET A 180 15.44 22.59 -18.25
N LYS A 181 16.73 22.63 -17.85
CA LYS A 181 17.13 22.83 -16.44
C LYS A 181 16.52 24.10 -15.86
N LYS A 182 16.59 25.22 -16.59
CA LYS A 182 15.96 26.49 -16.19
C LYS A 182 14.45 26.37 -16.04
N GLN A 183 13.78 25.65 -16.94
CA GLN A 183 12.33 25.44 -16.83
C GLN A 183 11.97 24.51 -15.66
N ILE A 184 12.78 23.48 -15.38
CA ILE A 184 12.61 22.63 -14.21
C ILE A 184 12.79 23.45 -12.93
N GLU A 185 13.82 24.29 -12.83
CA GLU A 185 14.03 25.20 -11.70
C GLU A 185 12.83 26.12 -11.46
N GLN A 186 12.25 26.67 -12.54
CA GLN A 186 11.05 27.50 -12.47
C GLN A 186 9.83 26.71 -11.98
N GLN A 187 9.59 25.52 -12.54
CA GLN A 187 8.48 24.64 -12.11
C GLN A 187 8.67 24.16 -10.67
N PHE A 188 9.91 23.89 -10.25
CA PHE A 188 10.25 23.50 -8.89
C PHE A 188 10.04 24.66 -7.90
N SER A 189 10.45 25.87 -8.27
CA SER A 189 10.20 27.08 -7.48
C SER A 189 8.70 27.39 -7.36
N GLN A 190 7.93 27.19 -8.44
CA GLN A 190 6.47 27.33 -8.42
C GLN A 190 5.82 26.28 -7.50
N LEU A 191 6.29 25.04 -7.54
CA LEU A 191 5.83 23.97 -6.67
C LEU A 191 6.12 24.27 -5.19
N GLU A 192 7.34 24.75 -4.88
CA GLU A 192 7.72 25.17 -3.53
C GLU A 192 6.87 26.34 -3.04
N ASN A 193 6.65 27.37 -3.86
CA ASN A 193 5.85 28.53 -3.48
C ASN A 193 4.36 28.19 -3.27
N THR A 194 3.83 27.21 -4.01
CA THR A 194 2.41 26.85 -3.97
C THR A 194 2.10 25.77 -2.91
N HIS A 195 3.06 24.88 -2.64
CA HIS A 195 2.85 23.68 -1.81
C HIS A 195 3.96 23.43 -0.77
N GLY A 196 4.85 24.39 -0.52
CA GLY A 196 6.03 24.23 0.33
C GLY A 196 5.75 23.74 1.75
N ASP A 197 4.67 24.20 2.38
CA ASP A 197 4.30 23.76 3.74
C ASP A 197 3.79 22.31 3.78
N SER A 198 3.11 21.86 2.71
CA SER A 198 2.68 20.46 2.54
C SER A 198 3.87 19.53 2.28
N LEU A 199 4.93 20.04 1.65
CA LEU A 199 6.15 19.29 1.36
C LEU A 199 7.10 19.25 2.57
N LYS A 200 7.13 20.30 3.41
CA LYS A 200 7.95 20.38 4.65
C LYS A 200 7.44 19.51 5.79
N ASN A 201 6.12 19.41 5.99
CA ASN A 201 5.52 18.56 7.03
C ASN A 201 5.56 17.06 6.67
N SER A 202 6.21 16.69 5.57
CA SER A 202 6.26 15.31 5.12
C SER A 202 7.41 14.50 5.74
N GLU A 203 8.21 15.01 6.69
CA GLU A 203 9.20 14.17 7.41
C GLU A 203 8.58 12.94 8.10
N SER A 204 7.31 12.99 8.51
CA SER A 204 6.53 11.82 8.98
C SER A 204 5.76 11.08 7.88
N SER A 205 5.69 11.66 6.68
CA SER A 205 5.02 11.13 5.48
C SER A 205 6.01 10.67 4.39
N HIS A 206 7.32 10.76 4.60
CA HIS A 206 8.36 10.47 3.59
C HIS A 206 8.45 8.98 3.18
N ARG A 207 7.51 8.15 3.63
CA ARG A 207 7.24 6.82 3.05
C ARG A 207 6.16 6.82 1.96
N SER A 208 5.34 7.85 1.75
CA SER A 208 4.08 7.71 1.00
C SER A 208 4.11 7.89 -0.52
N ALA A 209 4.67 8.95 -1.15
CA ALA A 209 4.48 9.09 -2.61
C ALA A 209 5.59 8.53 -3.52
N LEU A 210 6.57 7.83 -2.94
CA LEU A 210 7.53 7.02 -3.69
C LEU A 210 7.66 5.57 -3.20
N GLN A 211 6.84 5.16 -2.24
CA GLN A 211 6.39 3.79 -2.26
C GLN A 211 5.43 3.71 -3.46
N GLN A 212 5.71 2.83 -4.43
CA GLN A 212 4.56 2.11 -4.95
C GLN A 212 3.81 1.64 -3.71
N LEU A 213 2.56 2.07 -3.59
CA LEU A 213 1.63 1.43 -2.67
C LEU A 213 1.93 -0.07 -2.80
N THR A 214 2.24 -0.75 -1.70
CA THR A 214 2.39 -2.21 -1.71
C THR A 214 1.20 -2.80 -2.46
N PRO A 215 1.29 -4.00 -3.08
CA PRO A 215 0.14 -4.61 -3.74
C PRO A 215 -1.14 -4.52 -2.89
N GLU A 216 -1.00 -4.64 -1.57
CA GLU A 216 -1.98 -4.35 -0.54
C GLU A 216 -2.51 -2.90 -0.55
N LYS A 217 -1.68 -1.86 -0.41
CA LYS A 217 -2.14 -0.47 -0.46
C LYS A 217 -2.75 -0.09 -1.82
N GLN A 218 -2.28 -0.68 -2.92
CA GLN A 218 -2.89 -0.52 -4.24
C GLN A 218 -4.26 -1.18 -4.24
N ALA A 219 -4.38 -2.38 -3.70
CA ALA A 219 -5.63 -3.07 -3.54
C ALA A 219 -6.61 -2.29 -2.65
N TYR A 220 -6.14 -1.67 -1.56
CA TYR A 220 -6.96 -0.80 -0.72
C TYR A 220 -7.51 0.38 -1.52
N LYS A 221 -6.65 1.12 -2.23
CA LYS A 221 -7.08 2.25 -3.07
C LYS A 221 -8.00 1.80 -4.21
N GLN A 222 -7.69 0.68 -4.84
CA GLN A 222 -8.49 0.12 -5.93
C GLN A 222 -9.86 -0.33 -5.42
N PHE A 223 -9.93 -0.96 -4.25
CA PHE A 223 -11.17 -1.35 -3.59
C PHE A 223 -12.02 -0.10 -3.31
N GLN A 224 -11.43 0.96 -2.76
CA GLN A 224 -12.12 2.22 -2.47
C GLN A 224 -12.70 2.85 -3.75
N VAL A 225 -11.91 2.94 -4.81
CA VAL A 225 -12.35 3.50 -6.11
C VAL A 225 -13.46 2.65 -6.72
N ASN A 226 -13.32 1.33 -6.70
CA ASN A 226 -14.29 0.40 -7.26
C ASN A 226 -15.61 0.44 -6.46
N LEU A 227 -15.54 0.54 -5.13
CA LEU A 227 -16.70 0.69 -4.26
C LEU A 227 -17.43 2.02 -4.51
N ALA A 228 -16.68 3.12 -4.68
CA ALA A 228 -17.26 4.42 -5.02
C ALA A 228 -17.97 4.39 -6.38
N SER A 229 -17.37 3.72 -7.37
CA SER A 229 -17.99 3.53 -8.69
C SER A 229 -19.28 2.73 -8.63
N ILE A 230 -19.32 1.65 -7.84
CA ILE A 230 -20.56 0.87 -7.59
C ILE A 230 -21.59 1.76 -6.89
N LYS A 231 -21.20 2.50 -5.85
CA LYS A 231 -22.09 3.41 -5.11
C LYS A 231 -22.72 4.46 -6.03
N GLU A 232 -21.94 5.06 -6.92
CA GLU A 232 -22.42 6.04 -7.90
C GLU A 232 -23.37 5.40 -8.92
N HIS A 233 -23.01 4.23 -9.44
CA HIS A 233 -23.83 3.47 -10.37
C HIS A 233 -25.20 3.13 -9.75
N GLU A 234 -25.21 2.53 -8.56
CA GLU A 234 -26.45 2.11 -7.89
C GLU A 234 -27.29 3.31 -7.46
N ALA A 235 -26.67 4.42 -7.02
CA ALA A 235 -27.40 5.65 -6.75
C ALA A 235 -28.10 6.19 -8.00
N LYS A 236 -27.46 6.08 -9.19
CA LYS A 236 -28.09 6.43 -10.48
C LYS A 236 -29.24 5.47 -10.81
N VAL A 237 -29.08 4.17 -10.59
CA VAL A 237 -30.16 3.19 -10.77
C VAL A 237 -31.36 3.52 -9.90
N VAL A 238 -31.16 3.78 -8.60
CA VAL A 238 -32.24 4.15 -7.67
C VAL A 238 -32.99 5.40 -8.15
N ARG A 239 -32.28 6.45 -8.57
CA ARG A 239 -32.92 7.67 -9.12
C ARG A 239 -33.71 7.39 -10.39
N MET A 240 -33.20 6.52 -11.27
CA MET A 240 -33.94 6.11 -12.47
C MET A 240 -35.16 5.24 -12.16
N MET A 241 -35.10 4.38 -11.15
CA MET A 241 -36.25 3.61 -10.67
C MET A 241 -37.30 4.52 -10.04
N GLN A 242 -36.89 5.54 -9.29
CA GLN A 242 -37.79 6.58 -8.75
C GLN A 242 -38.48 7.35 -9.86
N LEU A 243 -37.74 7.79 -10.89
CA LEU A 243 -38.34 8.45 -12.06
C LEU A 243 -39.36 7.53 -12.74
N ARG A 244 -39.04 6.26 -12.94
CA ARG A 244 -39.97 5.28 -13.52
C ARG A 244 -41.26 5.19 -12.70
N GLN A 245 -41.14 5.13 -11.38
CA GLN A 245 -42.28 5.08 -10.47
C GLN A 245 -43.12 6.35 -10.56
N ILE A 246 -42.49 7.53 -10.55
CA ILE A 246 -43.16 8.83 -10.71
C ILE A 246 -43.91 8.93 -12.05
N LEU A 247 -43.44 8.26 -13.10
CA LEU A 247 -44.07 8.26 -14.43
C LEU A 247 -45.10 7.14 -14.63
N SER A 248 -45.20 6.19 -13.70
CA SER A 248 -46.05 5.00 -13.83
C SER A 248 -47.13 4.89 -12.75
N ASP A 249 -46.79 5.24 -11.50
CA ASP A 249 -47.64 5.15 -10.31
C ASP A 249 -47.94 6.55 -9.76
N HIS A 250 -49.13 7.06 -10.06
CA HIS A 250 -49.60 8.38 -9.64
C HIS A 250 -50.91 8.24 -8.86
N PRO A 251 -51.16 9.09 -7.83
CA PRO A 251 -52.47 9.19 -7.20
C PRO A 251 -53.54 9.47 -8.26
N ARG A 252 -54.76 8.94 -8.08
CA ARG A 252 -55.90 9.18 -9.02
C ARG A 252 -56.20 10.66 -9.30
N ASN A 253 -55.71 11.56 -8.44
CA ASN A 253 -55.99 12.99 -8.49
C ASN A 253 -54.81 13.84 -8.99
N ALA A 254 -53.72 13.23 -9.47
CA ALA A 254 -52.54 13.96 -9.96
C ALA A 254 -52.08 13.41 -11.32
N THR A 255 -51.59 14.30 -12.19
CA THR A 255 -51.02 13.88 -13.47
C THR A 255 -49.55 13.45 -13.30
N PRO A 256 -49.02 12.57 -14.17
CA PRO A 256 -47.59 12.20 -14.16
C PRO A 256 -46.65 13.40 -14.21
N LYS A 257 -47.07 14.45 -14.94
CA LYS A 257 -46.30 15.68 -15.10
C LYS A 257 -46.29 16.53 -13.83
N GLU A 258 -47.39 16.57 -13.08
CA GLU A 258 -47.47 17.25 -11.78
C GLU A 258 -46.57 16.57 -10.74
N GLU A 259 -46.62 15.23 -10.64
CA GLU A 259 -45.78 14.48 -9.70
C GLU A 259 -44.29 14.57 -10.07
N PHE A 260 -43.98 14.58 -11.38
CA PHE A 260 -42.63 14.85 -11.87
C PHE A 260 -42.08 16.20 -11.37
N TRP A 261 -42.82 17.29 -11.57
CA TRP A 261 -42.36 18.61 -11.15
C TRP A 261 -42.34 18.79 -9.62
N LYS A 262 -43.23 18.13 -8.89
CA LYS A 262 -43.14 18.05 -7.42
C LYS A 262 -41.85 17.38 -6.95
N HIS A 263 -41.27 16.45 -7.72
CA HIS A 263 -40.03 15.78 -7.34
C HIS A 263 -38.78 16.57 -7.75
N TYR A 264 -38.76 17.14 -8.96
CA TYR A 264 -37.61 17.86 -9.53
C TYR A 264 -37.73 19.38 -9.40
N GLN A 265 -37.85 19.88 -8.17
CA GLN A 265 -38.18 21.29 -7.89
C GLN A 265 -37.00 22.26 -8.08
N THR A 266 -35.76 21.77 -8.03
CA THR A 266 -34.56 22.61 -8.07
C THR A 266 -33.76 22.42 -9.35
N GLN A 267 -33.04 23.46 -9.79
CA GLN A 267 -32.17 23.39 -10.96
C GLN A 267 -31.08 22.31 -10.81
N ALA A 268 -30.60 22.06 -9.58
CA ALA A 268 -29.63 21.01 -9.30
C ALA A 268 -30.22 19.61 -9.53
N GLN A 269 -31.42 19.34 -9.02
CA GLN A 269 -32.13 18.07 -9.25
C GLN A 269 -32.47 17.87 -10.73
N PHE A 270 -32.93 18.92 -11.41
CA PHE A 270 -33.26 18.85 -12.84
C PHE A 270 -32.02 18.62 -13.71
N LYS A 271 -30.90 19.28 -13.38
CA LYS A 271 -29.61 19.03 -14.04
C LYS A 271 -29.11 17.61 -13.79
N GLN A 272 -29.18 17.12 -12.56
CA GLN A 272 -28.82 15.75 -12.20
C GLN A 272 -29.67 14.74 -12.98
N LEU A 273 -30.98 14.97 -13.10
CA LEU A 273 -31.85 14.15 -13.94
C LEU A 273 -31.39 14.13 -15.40
N MET A 274 -31.08 15.29 -15.99
CA MET A 274 -30.58 15.37 -17.36
C MET A 274 -29.23 14.66 -17.54
N ASP A 275 -28.36 14.69 -16.52
CA ASP A 275 -27.11 13.94 -16.48
C ASP A 275 -27.36 12.44 -16.40
N ASP A 276 -28.28 12.00 -15.53
CA ASP A 276 -28.63 10.59 -15.36
C ASP A 276 -29.27 10.00 -16.63
N LEU A 277 -30.15 10.76 -17.28
CA LEU A 277 -30.77 10.41 -18.56
C LEU A 277 -29.79 10.52 -19.74
N GLU A 278 -28.59 11.07 -19.54
CA GLU A 278 -27.58 11.31 -20.58
C GLU A 278 -28.10 12.19 -21.73
N ILE A 279 -28.96 13.15 -21.40
CA ILE A 279 -29.50 14.10 -22.38
C ILE A 279 -28.35 14.93 -22.92
N LYS A 280 -28.23 15.02 -24.25
CA LYS A 280 -27.13 15.73 -24.89
C LYS A 280 -27.29 17.26 -24.74
N PRO A 281 -26.20 18.05 -24.74
CA PRO A 281 -26.27 19.51 -24.54
C PRO A 281 -27.21 20.23 -25.52
N ASP A 282 -27.27 19.78 -26.77
CA ASP A 282 -28.17 20.29 -27.82
C ASP A 282 -29.65 19.99 -27.55
N GLN A 283 -29.96 18.96 -26.76
CA GLN A 283 -31.32 18.66 -26.30
C GLN A 283 -31.65 19.38 -25.00
N ARG A 284 -30.68 19.55 -24.10
CA ARG A 284 -30.86 20.23 -22.80
C ARG A 284 -31.36 21.67 -22.95
N LYS A 285 -30.89 22.39 -23.99
CA LYS A 285 -31.35 23.75 -24.29
C LYS A 285 -32.86 23.83 -24.56
N HIS A 286 -33.45 22.73 -25.05
CA HIS A 286 -34.88 22.61 -25.30
C HIS A 286 -35.66 22.17 -24.06
N TRP A 287 -34.99 21.63 -23.05
CA TRP A 287 -35.63 21.19 -21.80
C TRP A 287 -35.68 22.30 -20.75
N GLN A 288 -34.70 23.22 -20.76
CA GLN A 288 -34.62 24.33 -19.80
C GLN A 288 -35.86 25.25 -19.80
N PRO A 289 -36.45 25.65 -20.95
CA PRO A 289 -37.66 26.48 -20.95
C PRO A 289 -38.85 25.87 -20.20
N PHE A 290 -38.95 24.53 -20.16
CA PHE A 290 -40.00 23.83 -19.41
C PHE A 290 -39.77 23.91 -17.90
N PHE A 291 -38.52 23.83 -17.45
CA PHE A 291 -38.17 24.04 -16.04
C PHE A 291 -38.43 25.50 -15.64
N ASP A 292 -38.00 26.45 -16.46
CA ASP A 292 -38.18 27.89 -16.21
C ASP A 292 -39.66 28.27 -16.13
N ALA A 293 -40.51 27.69 -16.98
CA ALA A 293 -41.96 27.89 -16.97
C ALA A 293 -42.63 27.39 -15.68
N GLU A 294 -42.14 26.31 -15.08
CA GLU A 294 -42.73 25.68 -13.90
C GLU A 294 -42.18 26.26 -12.58
N HIS A 295 -40.85 26.38 -12.49
CA HIS A 295 -40.12 26.65 -11.25
C HIS A 295 -39.29 27.94 -11.29
N GLY A 296 -39.19 28.62 -12.43
CA GLY A 296 -38.45 29.87 -12.56
C GLY A 296 -39.04 31.01 -11.73
N ASP A 297 -38.28 32.11 -11.60
CA ASP A 297 -38.83 33.37 -11.11
C ASP A 297 -39.87 33.96 -12.09
N PHE A 298 -40.52 35.06 -11.72
CA PHE A 298 -41.57 35.66 -12.55
C PHE A 298 -41.10 35.98 -13.98
N SER A 299 -39.86 36.43 -14.15
CA SER A 299 -39.28 36.73 -15.46
C SER A 299 -39.02 35.45 -16.25
N GLN A 300 -38.46 34.44 -15.59
CA GLN A 300 -38.15 33.13 -16.17
C GLN A 300 -39.41 32.36 -16.56
N LYS A 301 -40.47 32.43 -15.75
CA LYS A 301 -41.78 31.82 -16.06
C LYS A 301 -42.40 32.40 -17.32
N LEU A 302 -42.37 33.73 -17.43
CA LEU A 302 -42.87 34.42 -18.62
C LEU A 302 -42.05 34.08 -19.86
N SER A 303 -40.71 34.16 -19.77
CA SER A 303 -39.86 33.82 -20.91
C SER A 303 -39.97 32.35 -21.30
N GLY A 304 -39.92 31.43 -20.33
CA GLY A 304 -40.04 30.00 -20.55
C GLY A 304 -41.38 29.63 -21.21
N GLY A 305 -42.48 30.17 -20.69
CA GLY A 305 -43.80 29.99 -21.28
C GLY A 305 -43.89 30.51 -22.72
N LEU A 306 -43.30 31.68 -23.00
CA LEU A 306 -43.26 32.25 -24.35
C LEU A 306 -42.45 31.37 -25.31
N PHE A 307 -41.28 30.88 -24.86
CA PHE A 307 -40.43 29.98 -25.65
C PHE A 307 -41.13 28.66 -25.99
N ILE A 308 -41.97 28.11 -25.10
CA ILE A 308 -42.69 26.85 -25.34
C ILE A 308 -43.78 26.99 -26.43
N ILE A 309 -44.36 28.18 -26.58
CA ILE A 309 -45.47 28.42 -27.52
C ILE A 309 -44.96 28.75 -28.94
N LEU A 310 -43.73 29.26 -29.06
CA LEU A 310 -43.16 29.67 -30.35
C LEU A 310 -42.74 28.45 -31.22
N PRO A 311 -42.87 28.53 -32.56
CA PRO A 311 -42.33 27.53 -33.47
C PRO A 311 -40.81 27.38 -33.37
N ASN A 312 -40.32 26.14 -33.55
CA ASN A 312 -38.87 25.86 -33.56
C ASN A 312 -38.11 26.66 -34.64
N ALA A 313 -38.75 26.95 -35.78
CA ALA A 313 -38.17 27.73 -36.87
C ALA A 313 -37.74 29.16 -36.47
N ILE A 314 -38.27 29.71 -35.38
CA ILE A 314 -37.92 31.04 -34.86
C ILE A 314 -37.31 30.96 -33.45
N GLY A 315 -36.75 29.80 -33.07
CA GLY A 315 -36.06 29.59 -31.80
C GLY A 315 -36.95 29.17 -30.63
N GLY A 316 -38.23 28.86 -30.88
CA GLY A 316 -39.13 28.30 -29.87
C GLY A 316 -38.89 26.81 -29.59
N THR A 317 -39.52 26.28 -28.55
CA THR A 317 -39.40 24.87 -28.15
C THR A 317 -40.78 24.26 -27.91
N PRO A 318 -41.44 23.75 -28.97
CA PRO A 318 -42.82 23.28 -28.86
C PRO A 318 -43.01 22.16 -27.83
N SER A 319 -44.24 21.96 -27.37
CA SER A 319 -44.57 21.09 -26.23
C SER A 319 -44.25 19.60 -26.42
N ASP A 320 -43.98 19.16 -27.65
CA ASP A 320 -43.56 17.80 -28.01
C ASP A 320 -42.10 17.50 -27.64
N PHE A 321 -41.28 18.51 -27.40
CA PHE A 321 -39.89 18.37 -26.94
C PHE A 321 -39.76 17.89 -25.48
N PHE A 322 -40.82 18.00 -24.68
CA PHE A 322 -40.84 17.57 -23.28
C PHE A 322 -42.19 16.95 -22.93
N THR A 323 -42.27 15.63 -23.10
CA THR A 323 -43.49 14.83 -22.87
C THR A 323 -43.24 13.68 -21.91
N THR A 324 -44.29 13.19 -21.26
CA THR A 324 -44.23 11.98 -20.42
C THR A 324 -43.71 10.78 -21.21
N ASN A 325 -44.14 10.60 -22.46
CA ASN A 325 -43.65 9.52 -23.32
C ASN A 325 -42.15 9.62 -23.60
N MET A 326 -41.63 10.84 -23.79
CA MET A 326 -40.20 11.07 -23.93
C MET A 326 -39.46 10.72 -22.64
N LEU A 327 -39.92 11.20 -21.48
CA LEU A 327 -39.32 10.90 -20.18
C LEU A 327 -39.28 9.38 -19.91
N THR A 328 -40.38 8.68 -20.19
CA THR A 328 -40.45 7.21 -20.07
C THR A 328 -39.47 6.51 -21.00
N ARG A 329 -39.35 6.98 -22.25
CA ARG A 329 -38.38 6.43 -23.22
C ARG A 329 -36.94 6.63 -22.77
N GLU A 330 -36.56 7.87 -22.41
CA GLU A 330 -35.19 8.18 -21.98
C GLU A 330 -34.85 7.45 -20.68
N ASN A 331 -35.80 7.33 -19.75
CA ASN A 331 -35.64 6.54 -18.53
C ASN A 331 -35.39 5.06 -18.84
N ALA A 332 -36.17 4.46 -19.73
CA ALA A 332 -35.98 3.07 -20.15
C ALA A 332 -34.63 2.85 -20.85
N LEU A 333 -34.20 3.80 -21.68
CA LEU A 333 -32.87 3.76 -22.31
C LEU A 333 -31.75 3.86 -21.28
N ALA A 334 -31.87 4.76 -20.30
CA ALA A 334 -30.90 4.90 -19.22
C ALA A 334 -30.80 3.62 -18.37
N LEU A 335 -31.93 3.05 -17.94
CA LEU A 335 -31.96 1.78 -17.20
C LEU A 335 -31.40 0.61 -18.02
N GLY A 336 -31.66 0.58 -19.33
CA GLY A 336 -31.11 -0.42 -20.25
C GLY A 336 -29.59 -0.33 -20.37
N LYS A 337 -29.02 0.89 -20.47
CA LYS A 337 -27.56 1.12 -20.46
C LYS A 337 -26.91 0.71 -19.14
N LEU A 338 -27.62 0.94 -18.03
CA LEU A 338 -27.20 0.52 -16.70
C LEU A 338 -27.33 -1.01 -16.49
N LYS A 339 -27.87 -1.74 -17.46
CA LYS A 339 -28.06 -3.21 -17.43
C LYS A 339 -28.90 -3.70 -16.24
N VAL A 340 -29.84 -2.88 -15.80
CA VAL A 340 -30.70 -3.19 -14.65
C VAL A 340 -31.78 -4.18 -15.07
N ASN A 341 -31.87 -5.32 -14.38
CA ASN A 341 -33.01 -6.20 -14.53
C ASN A 341 -34.18 -5.75 -13.65
N LEU A 342 -35.14 -5.08 -14.27
CA LEU A 342 -36.26 -4.41 -13.59
C LEU A 342 -37.20 -5.36 -12.83
N THR A 343 -37.26 -6.64 -13.19
CA THR A 343 -38.14 -7.60 -12.52
C THR A 343 -37.53 -8.18 -11.25
N THR A 344 -36.20 -8.16 -11.13
CA THR A 344 -35.48 -8.78 -10.01
C THR A 344 -34.65 -7.78 -9.21
N TYR A 345 -34.63 -6.51 -9.61
CA TYR A 345 -33.84 -5.48 -8.95
C TYR A 345 -34.24 -5.31 -7.48
N LYS A 346 -33.23 -5.30 -6.61
CA LYS A 346 -33.34 -4.95 -5.20
C LYS A 346 -32.28 -3.91 -4.90
N ASP A 347 -32.66 -2.87 -4.15
CA ASP A 347 -31.78 -1.76 -3.82
C ASP A 347 -30.58 -2.23 -2.95
N PRO A 348 -29.33 -2.15 -3.45
CA PRO A 348 -28.14 -2.58 -2.72
C PRO A 348 -27.52 -1.46 -1.89
N THR A 349 -28.08 -0.25 -1.87
CA THR A 349 -27.46 0.94 -1.27
C THR A 349 -27.05 0.71 0.19
N LYS A 350 -27.87 -0.02 0.95
CA LYS A 350 -27.55 -0.40 2.33
C LYS A 350 -26.31 -1.30 2.41
N LEU A 351 -26.23 -2.34 1.57
CA LEU A 351 -25.08 -3.25 1.56
C LEU A 351 -23.79 -2.52 1.15
N VAL A 352 -23.86 -1.63 0.14
CA VAL A 352 -22.71 -0.82 -0.29
C VAL A 352 -22.21 0.08 0.85
N ALA A 353 -23.13 0.73 1.58
CA ALA A 353 -22.77 1.57 2.72
C ALA A 353 -22.17 0.74 3.88
N GLU A 354 -22.67 -0.46 4.12
CA GLU A 354 -22.12 -1.35 5.14
C GLU A 354 -20.73 -1.89 4.76
N ILE A 355 -20.47 -2.17 3.48
CA ILE A 355 -19.11 -2.50 2.99
C ILE A 355 -18.17 -1.33 3.21
N GLU A 356 -18.60 -0.10 2.87
CA GLU A 356 -17.80 1.12 3.08
C GLU A 356 -17.49 1.33 4.56
N ALA A 357 -18.47 1.12 5.44
CA ALA A 357 -18.28 1.23 6.89
C ALA A 357 -17.25 0.22 7.41
N GLU A 358 -17.36 -1.05 7.03
CA GLU A 358 -16.39 -2.09 7.44
C GLU A 358 -15.01 -1.85 6.83
N PHE A 359 -14.95 -1.38 5.58
CA PHE A 359 -13.70 -1.01 4.90
C PHE A 359 -12.97 0.14 5.59
N ASN A 360 -13.70 1.16 6.05
CA ASN A 360 -13.12 2.28 6.80
C ASN A 360 -12.62 1.87 8.20
N GLN A 361 -13.06 0.71 8.72
CA GLN A 361 -12.55 0.14 9.97
C GLN A 361 -11.31 -0.75 9.77
N LEU A 362 -10.98 -1.12 8.52
CA LEU A 362 -9.72 -1.81 8.24
C LEU A 362 -8.55 -0.88 8.56
N LYS A 363 -7.93 -1.12 9.71
CA LYS A 363 -6.64 -0.55 10.06
C LYS A 363 -5.56 -1.42 9.44
N ASP A 364 -4.53 -0.81 8.86
CA ASP A 364 -3.37 -1.52 8.33
C ASP A 364 -2.88 -2.55 9.36
N VAL A 365 -2.78 -3.80 8.96
CA VAL A 365 -2.03 -4.78 9.75
C VAL A 365 -0.58 -4.39 9.62
N GLU A 366 0.00 -3.90 10.71
CA GLU A 366 1.41 -3.57 10.71
C GLU A 366 2.19 -4.83 10.26
N LYS A 367 2.77 -4.77 9.06
CA LYS A 367 3.76 -5.74 8.58
C LYS A 367 4.96 -5.56 9.49
N LYS A 368 4.93 -6.20 10.65
CA LYS A 368 6.12 -6.40 11.48
C LYS A 368 6.99 -7.34 10.69
N ASP A 369 7.75 -6.73 9.79
CA ASP A 369 8.67 -7.41 8.91
C ASP A 369 9.60 -8.23 9.80
N ILE A 370 9.41 -9.54 9.71
CA ILE A 370 10.24 -10.56 10.33
C ILE A 370 11.73 -10.27 10.05
N GLN A 371 12.08 -9.57 8.95
CA GLN A 371 13.43 -9.10 8.69
C GLN A 371 13.85 -7.83 9.45
N THR A 372 12.97 -6.86 9.66
CA THR A 372 13.20 -5.70 10.54
C THR A 372 13.35 -6.13 12.02
N LEU A 373 12.70 -7.24 12.40
CA LEU A 373 12.87 -7.91 13.70
C LEU A 373 14.19 -8.72 13.77
N LYS A 374 14.62 -9.36 12.68
CA LYS A 374 15.99 -9.93 12.55
C LYS A 374 17.08 -8.88 12.66
N ALA A 375 16.85 -7.66 12.18
CA ALA A 375 17.82 -6.56 12.28
C ALA A 375 18.04 -6.14 13.75
N HIS A 376 16.98 -6.09 14.57
CA HIS A 376 17.07 -5.87 16.02
C HIS A 376 17.77 -7.03 16.77
N GLN A 377 17.84 -8.21 16.17
CA GLN A 377 18.51 -9.40 16.71
C GLN A 377 20.04 -9.28 16.76
N SER A 378 20.63 -8.31 16.05
CA SER A 378 22.08 -8.16 15.89
C SER A 378 22.76 -7.18 16.88
N GLN A 379 22.00 -6.40 17.66
CA GLN A 379 22.55 -5.36 18.54
C GLN A 379 22.59 -5.68 20.04
N ILE A 380 22.10 -6.85 20.48
CA ILE A 380 22.12 -7.21 21.90
C ILE A 380 23.03 -8.41 22.13
N LYS A 381 24.32 -8.34 21.78
CA LYS A 381 25.29 -9.26 22.39
C LYS A 381 25.68 -8.69 23.75
N SER A 382 24.91 -8.97 24.81
CA SER A 382 25.44 -8.78 26.16
C SER A 382 26.28 -10.00 26.52
N THR A 383 27.57 -9.81 26.41
CA THR A 383 28.60 -10.43 27.24
C THR A 383 28.07 -10.60 28.68
N LYS A 384 27.98 -11.87 29.13
CA LYS A 384 27.88 -12.35 30.52
C LYS A 384 26.88 -11.62 31.46
N GLY A 385 25.73 -12.25 31.72
CA GLY A 385 24.89 -11.99 32.90
C GLY A 385 23.40 -11.89 32.56
N ILE A 386 22.58 -12.75 33.17
CA ILE A 386 21.11 -12.65 33.20
C ILE A 386 20.77 -11.38 33.97
N LYS A 387 20.20 -10.37 33.29
CA LYS A 387 19.80 -9.09 33.92
C LYS A 387 18.62 -9.28 34.87
N GLU A 388 18.58 -8.49 35.94
CA GLU A 388 17.43 -8.36 36.83
C GLU A 388 16.18 -7.91 36.04
N GLY A 389 15.00 -8.48 36.32
CA GLY A 389 13.74 -8.15 35.63
C GLY A 389 13.47 -8.84 34.29
N ILE A 390 14.22 -9.93 33.97
CA ILE A 390 14.01 -10.70 32.72
C ILE A 390 12.58 -11.24 32.59
N ILE A 391 11.97 -11.73 33.68
CA ILE A 391 10.60 -12.26 33.62
C ILE A 391 9.57 -11.14 33.39
N ASP A 392 9.71 -10.00 34.04
CA ASP A 392 8.80 -8.87 33.81
C ASP A 392 8.87 -8.38 32.36
N THR A 393 10.08 -8.40 31.78
CA THR A 393 10.29 -8.12 30.35
C THR A 393 9.61 -9.17 29.46
N VAL A 394 9.74 -10.46 29.77
CA VAL A 394 9.07 -11.54 29.04
C VAL A 394 7.56 -11.44 29.13
N LEU A 395 7.00 -11.19 30.32
CA LEU A 395 5.56 -11.04 30.51
C LEU A 395 5.04 -9.80 29.79
N SER A 396 5.81 -8.71 29.79
CA SER A 396 5.53 -7.50 29.00
C SER A 396 5.53 -7.79 27.49
N ASP A 397 6.52 -8.52 26.98
CA ASP A 397 6.60 -8.92 25.57
C ASP A 397 5.40 -9.80 25.15
N VAL A 398 5.01 -10.76 26.00
CA VAL A 398 3.84 -11.62 25.75
C VAL A 398 2.53 -10.80 25.81
N ASN A 399 2.41 -9.83 26.73
CA ASN A 399 1.29 -8.88 26.77
C ASN A 399 1.21 -8.05 25.47
N ALA A 400 2.32 -7.48 25.03
CA ALA A 400 2.39 -6.69 23.80
C ALA A 400 2.01 -7.52 22.57
N PHE A 401 2.47 -8.78 22.52
CA PHE A 401 2.10 -9.72 21.46
C PHE A 401 0.59 -10.06 21.47
N GLN A 402 -0.02 -10.26 22.64
CA GLN A 402 -1.47 -10.47 22.74
C GLN A 402 -2.29 -9.27 22.27
N GLN A 403 -1.87 -8.05 22.59
CA GLN A 403 -2.54 -6.84 22.09
C GLN A 403 -2.43 -6.73 20.55
N HIS A 404 -1.28 -7.11 19.99
CA HIS A 404 -1.10 -7.19 18.55
C HIS A 404 -2.02 -8.23 17.90
N LEU A 405 -2.15 -9.43 18.49
CA LEU A 405 -3.06 -10.46 18.02
C LEU A 405 -4.53 -10.02 18.04
N LEU A 406 -4.95 -9.27 19.07
CA LEU A 406 -6.31 -8.72 19.14
C LEU A 406 -6.58 -7.72 18.00
N ALA A 407 -5.60 -6.86 17.68
CA ALA A 407 -5.72 -5.95 16.54
C ALA A 407 -5.81 -6.70 15.20
N GLN A 408 -5.01 -7.75 15.03
CA GLN A 408 -5.08 -8.63 13.86
C GLN A 408 -6.42 -9.38 13.77
N GLU A 409 -6.98 -9.82 14.89
CA GLU A 409 -8.30 -10.48 14.92
C GLU A 409 -9.39 -9.54 14.41
N GLN A 410 -9.41 -8.29 14.88
CA GLN A 410 -10.38 -7.30 14.41
C GLN A 410 -10.25 -7.06 12.90
N TYR A 411 -9.02 -6.94 12.40
CA TYR A 411 -8.79 -6.79 10.97
C TYR A 411 -9.37 -7.97 10.16
N VAL A 412 -9.09 -9.21 10.56
CA VAL A 412 -9.61 -10.41 9.88
C VAL A 412 -11.15 -10.50 9.97
N LEU A 413 -11.75 -10.09 11.10
CA LEU A 413 -13.21 -10.02 11.24
C LEU A 413 -13.84 -8.97 10.30
N HIS A 414 -13.20 -7.81 10.12
CA HIS A 414 -13.66 -6.81 9.14
C HIS A 414 -13.57 -7.37 7.70
N LEU A 415 -12.48 -8.06 7.35
CA LEU A 415 -12.36 -8.75 6.06
C LEU A 415 -13.46 -9.80 5.86
N GLN A 416 -13.81 -10.56 6.91
CA GLN A 416 -14.92 -11.53 6.87
C GLN A 416 -16.23 -10.86 6.50
N LYS A 417 -16.58 -9.79 7.22
CA LYS A 417 -17.84 -9.07 6.99
C LYS A 417 -17.91 -8.43 5.60
N ILE A 418 -16.78 -7.90 5.11
CA ILE A 418 -16.68 -7.36 3.76
C ILE A 418 -16.94 -8.48 2.74
N HIS A 419 -16.29 -9.63 2.90
CA HIS A 419 -16.47 -10.77 2.01
C HIS A 419 -17.93 -11.24 1.95
N THR A 420 -18.55 -11.44 3.12
CA THR A 420 -19.96 -11.84 3.21
C THR A 420 -20.87 -10.86 2.47
N LYS A 421 -20.67 -9.55 2.65
CA LYS A 421 -21.49 -8.52 1.97
C LYS A 421 -21.24 -8.46 0.47
N ILE A 422 -20.03 -8.74 0.01
CA ILE A 422 -19.72 -8.87 -1.42
C ILE A 422 -20.51 -10.05 -2.01
N LEU A 423 -20.56 -11.19 -1.33
CA LEU A 423 -21.37 -12.35 -1.78
C LEU A 423 -22.87 -12.03 -1.75
N GLU A 424 -23.35 -11.25 -0.77
CA GLU A 424 -24.73 -10.78 -0.74
C GLU A 424 -25.05 -9.84 -1.91
N LEU A 425 -24.13 -8.93 -2.29
CA LEU A 425 -24.28 -8.09 -3.49
C LEU A 425 -24.35 -8.94 -4.77
N GLU A 426 -23.50 -9.97 -4.88
CA GLU A 426 -23.51 -10.89 -6.02
C GLU A 426 -24.84 -11.65 -6.11
N ALA A 427 -25.39 -12.08 -4.97
CA ALA A 427 -26.71 -12.71 -4.89
C ALA A 427 -27.87 -11.77 -5.29
N LEU A 428 -27.67 -10.45 -5.24
CA LEU A 428 -28.59 -9.45 -5.80
C LEU A 428 -28.44 -9.27 -7.33
N GLY A 429 -27.50 -9.98 -7.96
CA GLY A 429 -27.21 -9.90 -9.39
C GLY A 429 -26.26 -8.76 -9.76
N ILE A 430 -25.57 -8.17 -8.79
CA ILE A 430 -24.60 -7.10 -9.02
C ILE A 430 -23.24 -7.71 -9.32
N LYS A 431 -22.55 -7.19 -10.34
CA LYS A 431 -21.22 -7.67 -10.71
C LYS A 431 -20.18 -7.20 -9.68
N THR A 432 -19.57 -8.13 -8.97
CA THR A 432 -18.65 -7.85 -7.84
C THR A 432 -17.17 -8.17 -8.14
N ASP A 433 -16.83 -8.60 -9.35
CA ASP A 433 -15.45 -8.92 -9.75
C ASP A 433 -14.44 -7.80 -9.41
N SER A 434 -14.87 -6.55 -9.58
CA SER A 434 -14.06 -5.37 -9.29
C SER A 434 -13.78 -5.18 -7.80
N LEU A 435 -14.60 -5.73 -6.90
CA LEU A 435 -14.37 -5.73 -5.46
C LEU A 435 -13.60 -6.97 -5.01
N LEU A 436 -13.89 -8.14 -5.58
CA LEU A 436 -13.29 -9.42 -5.19
C LEU A 436 -11.79 -9.49 -5.44
N GLU A 437 -11.30 -8.99 -6.57
CA GLU A 437 -9.87 -9.04 -6.89
C GLU A 437 -8.99 -8.24 -5.91
N PRO A 438 -9.23 -6.93 -5.66
CA PRO A 438 -8.49 -6.21 -4.63
C PRO A 438 -8.73 -6.79 -3.22
N PHE A 439 -9.93 -7.29 -2.92
CA PHE A 439 -10.19 -7.98 -1.66
C PHE A 439 -9.27 -9.19 -1.44
N LYS A 440 -9.11 -10.06 -2.45
CA LYS A 440 -8.20 -11.22 -2.37
C LYS A 440 -6.76 -10.81 -2.08
N VAL A 441 -6.30 -9.68 -2.62
CA VAL A 441 -4.96 -9.16 -2.35
C VAL A 441 -4.84 -8.70 -0.89
N MET A 442 -5.84 -8.00 -0.34
CA MET A 442 -5.87 -7.63 1.09
C MET A 442 -5.93 -8.86 2.01
N LEU A 443 -6.65 -9.91 1.61
CA LEU A 443 -6.71 -11.17 2.34
C LEU A 443 -5.38 -11.93 2.28
N ASN A 444 -4.73 -12.00 1.12
CA ASN A 444 -3.40 -12.61 1.00
C ASN A 444 -2.36 -11.85 1.82
N HIS A 445 -2.47 -10.53 1.93
CA HIS A 445 -1.64 -9.76 2.86
C HIS A 445 -1.87 -10.20 4.32
N ALA A 446 -3.12 -10.46 4.72
CA ALA A 446 -3.42 -11.01 6.05
C ALA A 446 -2.76 -12.38 6.24
N VAL A 447 -2.80 -13.24 5.23
CA VAL A 447 -2.13 -14.57 5.25
C VAL A 447 -0.61 -14.45 5.44
N GLU A 448 0.03 -13.41 4.88
CA GLU A 448 1.47 -13.19 5.06
C GLU A 448 1.84 -12.62 6.45
N THR A 449 0.91 -11.94 7.12
CA THR A 449 1.22 -11.09 8.29
C THR A 449 0.67 -11.61 9.61
N VAL A 450 -0.41 -12.38 9.55
CA VAL A 450 -1.06 -12.96 10.73
C VAL A 450 -0.44 -14.34 11.01
N PRO A 451 -0.10 -14.66 12.26
CA PRO A 451 0.46 -15.95 12.61
C PRO A 451 -0.59 -17.07 12.47
N HIS A 452 -0.32 -18.02 11.57
CA HIS A 452 -1.13 -19.22 11.37
C HIS A 452 -0.25 -20.46 11.17
N GLY A 453 -0.79 -21.63 11.49
CA GLY A 453 -0.08 -22.91 11.40
C GLY A 453 -0.35 -23.69 10.11
N ASP A 454 -1.12 -23.12 9.18
CA ASP A 454 -1.61 -23.81 8.00
C ASP A 454 -0.69 -23.59 6.80
N LYS A 455 -0.01 -24.66 6.38
CA LYS A 455 0.98 -24.62 5.29
C LYS A 455 0.35 -24.60 3.89
N GLN A 456 -0.94 -24.88 3.77
CA GLN A 456 -1.65 -24.93 2.48
C GLN A 456 -2.68 -23.80 2.36
N ILE A 457 -2.63 -22.82 3.25
CA ILE A 457 -3.60 -21.72 3.31
C ILE A 457 -3.72 -20.95 1.99
N ASP A 458 -2.65 -20.86 1.21
CA ASP A 458 -2.65 -20.13 -0.07
C ASP A 458 -3.62 -20.73 -1.11
N GLN A 459 -3.88 -22.04 -1.02
CA GLN A 459 -4.73 -22.80 -1.96
C GLN A 459 -6.21 -22.80 -1.57
N LYS A 460 -6.54 -22.26 -0.39
CA LYS A 460 -7.89 -22.26 0.18
C LYS A 460 -8.78 -21.15 -0.40
N SER A 461 -10.09 -21.34 -0.31
CA SER A 461 -11.06 -20.28 -0.62
C SER A 461 -10.90 -19.08 0.31
N PRO A 462 -11.43 -17.89 -0.04
CA PRO A 462 -11.39 -16.74 0.86
C PRO A 462 -11.99 -17.01 2.25
N GLU A 463 -13.11 -17.73 2.32
CA GLU A 463 -13.77 -18.11 3.58
C GLU A 463 -12.87 -19.03 4.41
N GLU A 464 -12.31 -20.06 3.78
CA GLU A 464 -11.42 -21.02 4.43
C GLU A 464 -10.12 -20.38 4.91
N LYS A 465 -9.60 -19.37 4.19
CA LYS A 465 -8.45 -18.55 4.62
C LYS A 465 -8.80 -17.76 5.87
N ILE A 466 -9.93 -17.06 5.87
CA ILE A 466 -10.38 -16.24 7.01
C ILE A 466 -10.57 -17.10 8.26
N ASP A 467 -11.23 -18.25 8.14
CA ASP A 467 -11.43 -19.17 9.26
C ASP A 467 -10.10 -19.71 9.81
N ALA A 468 -9.15 -20.07 8.92
CA ALA A 468 -7.82 -20.52 9.33
C ALA A 468 -7.04 -19.43 10.07
N LEU A 469 -7.13 -18.16 9.62
CA LEU A 469 -6.50 -17.02 10.29
C LEU A 469 -7.10 -16.77 11.68
N LEU A 470 -8.44 -16.74 11.80
CA LEU A 470 -9.11 -16.57 13.09
C LEU A 470 -8.78 -17.71 14.05
N GLN A 471 -8.76 -18.95 13.57
CA GLN A 471 -8.37 -20.10 14.38
C GLN A 471 -6.89 -20.01 14.83
N GLY A 472 -6.00 -19.60 13.93
CA GLY A 472 -4.59 -19.36 14.23
C GLY A 472 -4.40 -18.32 15.33
N ILE A 473 -5.09 -17.18 15.24
CA ILE A 473 -5.04 -16.11 16.24
C ILE A 473 -5.54 -16.61 17.60
N ARG A 474 -6.74 -17.22 17.67
CA ARG A 474 -7.34 -17.68 18.92
C ARG A 474 -6.48 -18.74 19.62
N LYS A 475 -5.93 -19.68 18.85
CA LYS A 475 -5.00 -20.68 19.37
C LYS A 475 -3.75 -20.01 19.96
N THR A 476 -3.18 -19.07 19.23
CA THR A 476 -1.97 -18.33 19.66
C THR A 476 -2.24 -17.47 20.90
N GLN A 477 -3.42 -16.85 21.03
CA GLN A 477 -3.84 -16.13 22.24
C GLN A 477 -3.95 -17.07 23.45
N THR A 478 -4.53 -18.26 23.25
CA THR A 478 -4.66 -19.29 24.29
C THR A 478 -3.29 -19.75 24.77
N ASP A 479 -2.41 -20.09 23.83
CA ASP A 479 -1.04 -20.50 24.10
C ASP A 479 -0.28 -19.42 24.91
N ALA A 480 -0.53 -18.13 24.64
CA ALA A 480 0.13 -17.02 25.33
C ALA A 480 -0.32 -16.88 26.78
N VAL A 481 -1.61 -17.13 27.06
CA VAL A 481 -2.13 -17.19 28.44
C VAL A 481 -1.51 -18.38 29.17
N GLU A 482 -1.39 -19.53 28.51
CA GLU A 482 -0.80 -20.72 29.12
C GLU A 482 0.67 -20.53 29.48
N ILE A 483 1.48 -19.91 28.62
CA ILE A 483 2.88 -19.59 28.91
C ILE A 483 2.98 -18.70 30.16
N LYS A 484 2.15 -17.66 30.27
CA LYS A 484 2.14 -16.77 31.45
C LYS A 484 1.78 -17.52 32.73
N ASN A 485 0.75 -18.34 32.68
CA ASN A 485 0.30 -19.13 33.83
C ASN A 485 1.38 -20.14 34.26
N ASP A 486 2.03 -20.78 33.29
CA ASP A 486 3.11 -21.73 33.58
C ASP A 486 4.34 -21.03 34.16
N VAL A 487 4.76 -19.88 33.62
CA VAL A 487 5.85 -19.08 34.19
C VAL A 487 5.55 -18.61 35.62
N ALA A 488 4.35 -18.07 35.86
CA ALA A 488 3.93 -17.62 37.19
C ALA A 488 3.87 -18.79 38.20
N ARG A 489 3.40 -19.96 37.76
CA ARG A 489 3.38 -21.17 38.58
C ARG A 489 4.79 -21.62 38.96
N ILE A 490 5.73 -21.63 38.01
CA ILE A 490 7.11 -22.00 38.29
C ILE A 490 7.75 -20.98 39.23
N GLN A 491 7.51 -19.67 39.04
CA GLN A 491 7.96 -18.62 39.96
C GLN A 491 7.45 -18.84 41.39
N GLY A 492 6.17 -19.19 41.57
CA GLY A 492 5.62 -19.51 42.89
C GLY A 492 6.32 -20.67 43.60
N LEU A 493 6.97 -21.57 42.85
CA LEU A 493 7.74 -22.70 43.40
C LEU A 493 9.19 -22.33 43.73
N VAL A 494 9.71 -21.19 43.28
CA VAL A 494 11.10 -20.77 43.53
C VAL A 494 11.38 -20.50 45.02
N HIS A 495 10.35 -20.10 45.77
CA HIS A 495 10.42 -19.90 47.22
C HIS A 495 9.94 -21.11 48.03
N SER A 496 9.62 -22.23 47.37
CA SER A 496 9.22 -23.46 48.05
C SER A 496 10.44 -24.32 48.40
N ASP A 497 10.36 -25.09 49.49
CA ASP A 497 11.45 -25.99 49.92
C ASP A 497 11.63 -27.22 49.00
N SER A 498 10.79 -27.39 47.97
CA SER A 498 10.79 -28.57 47.10
C SER A 498 11.52 -28.32 45.77
N ASN A 499 12.83 -28.60 45.78
CA ASN A 499 13.68 -28.57 44.58
C ASN A 499 13.15 -29.48 43.46
N ASP A 500 12.61 -30.65 43.80
CA ASP A 500 12.05 -31.61 42.83
C ASP A 500 10.78 -31.08 42.15
N ALA A 501 9.92 -30.36 42.91
CA ALA A 501 8.73 -29.74 42.35
C ALA A 501 9.08 -28.62 41.36
N LEU A 502 10.09 -27.79 41.68
CA LEU A 502 10.60 -26.75 40.80
C LEU A 502 11.19 -27.34 39.51
N LEU A 503 12.01 -28.38 39.63
CA LEU A 503 12.61 -29.07 38.48
C LEU A 503 11.53 -29.72 37.59
N SER A 504 10.58 -30.45 38.18
CA SER A 504 9.49 -31.11 37.43
C SER A 504 8.56 -30.12 36.75
N ALA A 505 8.24 -29.00 37.39
CA ALA A 505 7.41 -27.95 36.80
C ALA A 505 8.11 -27.27 35.60
N THR A 506 9.42 -27.02 35.72
CA THR A 506 10.23 -26.41 34.65
C THR A 506 10.39 -27.35 33.45
N ASP A 507 10.67 -28.64 33.69
CA ASP A 507 10.74 -29.66 32.63
C ASP A 507 9.40 -29.80 31.88
N ARG A 508 8.28 -29.83 32.60
CA ARG A 508 6.95 -29.83 31.97
C ARG A 508 6.68 -28.59 31.14
N PHE A 509 7.11 -27.41 31.58
CA PHE A 509 6.98 -26.19 30.79
C PHE A 509 7.76 -26.28 29.48
N ILE A 510 9.01 -26.76 29.51
CA ILE A 510 9.82 -26.95 28.30
C ILE A 510 9.12 -27.93 27.35
N GLN A 511 8.77 -29.12 27.83
CA GLN A 511 8.15 -30.16 27.00
C GLN A 511 6.82 -29.71 26.38
N LYS A 512 6.02 -28.96 27.14
CA LYS A 512 4.72 -28.45 26.69
C LYS A 512 4.86 -27.38 25.60
N HIS A 513 5.83 -26.47 25.74
CA HIS A 513 5.90 -25.28 24.89
C HIS A 513 6.93 -25.37 23.76
N GLU A 514 8.00 -26.15 23.86
CA GLU A 514 9.10 -26.20 22.87
C GLU A 514 8.63 -26.47 21.43
N LYS A 515 7.60 -27.31 21.26
CA LYS A 515 7.05 -27.65 19.93
C LYS A 515 5.93 -26.71 19.49
N ASN A 516 5.46 -25.83 20.37
CA ASN A 516 4.37 -24.90 20.12
C ASN A 516 4.76 -23.87 19.05
N PHE A 517 3.82 -23.54 18.18
CA PHE A 517 3.98 -22.47 17.19
C PHE A 517 4.22 -21.12 17.86
N LEU A 518 3.50 -20.82 18.95
CA LEU A 518 3.73 -19.61 19.73
C LEU A 518 5.15 -19.55 20.28
N HIS A 519 5.70 -20.65 20.80
CA HIS A 519 7.08 -20.67 21.28
C HIS A 519 8.07 -20.31 20.18
N LYS A 520 7.90 -20.86 18.97
CA LYS A 520 8.74 -20.52 17.81
C LYS A 520 8.63 -19.03 17.45
N ILE A 521 7.44 -18.48 17.53
CA ILE A 521 7.16 -17.05 17.36
C ILE A 521 7.84 -16.25 18.49
N LEU A 522 7.61 -16.54 19.76
CA LEU A 522 8.20 -15.79 20.87
C LEU A 522 9.73 -15.87 20.90
N CYS A 523 10.33 -17.02 20.57
CA CYS A 523 11.77 -17.16 20.38
C CYS A 523 12.32 -16.27 19.24
N PHE A 524 11.45 -15.90 18.31
CA PHE A 524 11.75 -14.99 17.22
C PHE A 524 11.52 -13.52 17.61
N PHE A 525 10.41 -13.21 18.29
CA PHE A 525 9.98 -11.87 18.68
C PHE A 525 10.67 -11.32 19.93
N SER A 526 11.01 -12.18 20.89
CA SER A 526 11.61 -11.81 22.17
C SER A 526 12.88 -12.61 22.39
N LYS A 527 14.01 -11.93 22.20
CA LYS A 527 15.32 -12.47 22.53
C LYS A 527 15.40 -12.87 24.01
N THR A 528 14.79 -12.08 24.89
CA THR A 528 14.72 -12.34 26.33
C THR A 528 13.96 -13.63 26.64
N TYR A 529 12.82 -13.86 25.99
CA TYR A 529 12.08 -15.12 26.10
C TYR A 529 12.93 -16.30 25.61
N LYS A 530 13.61 -16.14 24.47
CA LYS A 530 14.48 -17.18 23.92
C LYS A 530 15.61 -17.55 24.90
N GLU A 531 16.35 -16.55 25.39
CA GLU A 531 17.45 -16.76 26.33
C GLU A 531 16.97 -17.36 27.65
N MET A 532 15.82 -16.91 28.16
CA MET A 532 15.18 -17.51 29.33
C MET A 532 14.85 -18.99 29.08
N PHE A 533 14.20 -19.30 27.96
CA PHE A 533 13.78 -20.66 27.63
C PHE A 533 14.98 -21.60 27.43
N GLU A 534 15.99 -21.19 26.66
CA GLU A 534 17.23 -21.94 26.46
C GLU A 534 17.98 -22.15 27.79
N SER A 535 18.06 -21.11 28.63
CA SER A 535 18.71 -21.21 29.94
C SER A 535 17.98 -22.12 30.91
N LEU A 536 16.64 -22.12 30.92
CA LEU A 536 15.83 -23.06 31.69
C LEU A 536 16.01 -24.49 31.18
N GLN A 537 16.10 -24.67 29.87
CA GLN A 537 16.33 -25.97 29.24
C GLN A 537 17.68 -26.57 29.64
N ASP A 538 18.74 -25.77 29.62
CA ASP A 538 20.07 -26.20 30.07
C ASP A 538 20.08 -26.51 31.57
N ALA A 539 19.46 -25.67 32.40
CA ALA A 539 19.38 -25.90 33.83
C ALA A 539 18.58 -27.17 34.20
N VAL A 540 17.53 -27.51 33.44
CA VAL A 540 16.81 -28.79 33.61
C VAL A 540 17.67 -29.98 33.23
N LYS A 541 18.44 -29.91 32.13
CA LYS A 541 19.38 -30.97 31.73
C LYS A 541 20.46 -31.20 32.78
N GLU A 542 20.96 -30.13 33.37
CA GLU A 542 21.98 -30.14 34.44
C GLU A 542 21.40 -30.46 35.83
N LYS A 543 20.06 -30.51 35.97
CA LYS A 543 19.33 -30.63 37.24
C LYS A 543 19.67 -29.51 38.25
N ASP A 544 20.06 -28.34 37.77
CA ASP A 544 20.47 -27.19 38.59
C ASP A 544 19.28 -26.30 38.96
N THR A 545 18.65 -26.62 40.10
CA THR A 545 17.53 -25.84 40.66
C THR A 545 17.91 -24.43 41.10
N THR A 546 19.20 -24.17 41.40
CA THR A 546 19.69 -22.84 41.77
C THR A 546 19.75 -21.94 40.54
N ARG A 547 20.18 -22.48 39.40
CA ARG A 547 20.18 -21.77 38.12
C ARG A 547 18.76 -21.51 37.64
N ILE A 548 17.83 -22.46 37.78
CA ILE A 548 16.39 -22.25 37.50
C ILE A 548 15.84 -21.09 38.34
N ALA A 549 16.03 -21.12 39.66
CA ALA A 549 15.58 -20.05 40.58
C ALA A 549 16.19 -18.68 40.22
N SER A 550 17.49 -18.66 39.89
CA SER A 550 18.21 -17.45 39.52
C SER A 550 17.68 -16.81 38.22
N ILE A 551 17.33 -17.62 37.22
CA ILE A 551 16.71 -17.16 35.96
C ILE A 551 15.34 -16.54 36.23
N LEU A 552 14.53 -17.18 37.07
CA LEU A 552 13.12 -16.81 37.31
C LEU A 552 12.94 -15.60 38.24
N VAL A 553 13.93 -15.34 39.10
CA VAL A 553 13.90 -14.19 40.04
C VAL A 553 14.81 -13.06 39.55
N GLY A 554 15.61 -13.27 38.49
CA GLY A 554 16.52 -12.25 37.93
C GLY A 554 17.67 -11.86 38.87
N LYS A 555 17.93 -12.67 39.90
CA LYS A 555 18.85 -12.36 41.00
C LYS A 555 19.99 -13.36 41.05
N ALA A 556 20.69 -13.56 39.94
CA ALA A 556 21.81 -14.51 39.87
C ALA A 556 22.88 -14.25 40.94
N GLU A 557 23.17 -12.99 41.25
CA GLU A 557 24.15 -12.61 42.28
C GLU A 557 23.61 -12.67 43.72
N GLU A 558 22.29 -12.58 43.91
CA GLU A 558 21.66 -12.60 45.25
C GLU A 558 21.25 -14.03 45.67
N TYR A 559 20.85 -14.88 44.72
CA TYR A 559 20.63 -16.31 44.95
C TYR A 559 21.93 -17.07 45.23
N ALA A 560 23.03 -16.69 44.58
CA ALA A 560 24.37 -17.20 44.89
C ALA A 560 24.87 -16.80 46.30
N LYS A 561 24.35 -15.71 46.87
CA LYS A 561 24.66 -15.27 48.25
C LYS A 561 23.78 -15.96 49.30
N THR A 562 22.57 -16.39 48.93
CA THR A 562 21.57 -16.93 49.88
C THR A 562 21.51 -18.45 49.92
N ARG A 563 21.94 -19.16 48.86
CA ARG A 563 22.32 -20.57 48.98
C ARG A 563 23.80 -20.62 49.37
N PRO A 564 24.15 -21.21 50.53
CA PRO A 564 25.49 -21.06 51.09
C PRO A 564 26.54 -21.61 50.14
N VAL A 565 27.48 -20.73 49.76
CA VAL A 565 28.78 -21.00 49.11
C VAL A 565 29.60 -22.09 49.84
N LYS A 566 29.15 -22.52 51.03
CA LYS A 566 29.76 -23.56 51.84
C LYS A 566 29.86 -24.93 51.14
N MET A 567 28.86 -25.36 50.35
CA MET A 567 28.96 -26.67 49.65
C MET A 567 29.98 -26.69 48.52
N LEU A 568 30.16 -25.58 47.79
CA LEU A 568 31.12 -25.49 46.67
C LEU A 568 32.57 -25.33 47.14
N PHE A 569 32.79 -24.79 48.34
CA PHE A 569 34.12 -24.70 48.95
C PHE A 569 34.55 -26.02 49.60
N ASP A 570 33.62 -26.76 50.20
CA ASP A 570 33.90 -28.06 50.83
C ASP A 570 34.28 -29.13 49.77
N GLU A 571 33.59 -29.19 48.61
CA GLU A 571 33.97 -30.07 47.49
C GLU A 571 35.31 -29.67 46.82
N ALA A 572 35.62 -28.37 46.77
CA ALA A 572 36.90 -27.89 46.24
C ALA A 572 38.09 -28.16 47.18
N GLN A 573 37.85 -28.20 48.51
CA GLN A 573 38.87 -28.62 49.50
C GLN A 573 39.11 -30.13 49.50
N GLU A 574 38.08 -30.97 49.34
CA GLU A 574 38.24 -32.43 49.19
C GLU A 574 39.01 -32.81 47.90
N LEU A 575 38.83 -32.06 46.81
CA LEU A 575 39.57 -32.28 45.56
C LEU A 575 41.03 -31.79 45.60
N GLN A 576 41.40 -30.90 46.52
CA GLN A 576 42.80 -30.49 46.73
C GLN A 576 43.58 -31.43 47.65
N THR A 577 42.95 -32.04 48.65
CA THR A 577 43.58 -33.05 49.51
C THR A 577 43.81 -34.38 48.77
N LEU A 578 43.02 -34.70 47.74
CA LEU A 578 43.24 -35.86 46.87
C LEU A 578 44.35 -35.69 45.81
N LYS A 579 44.95 -34.50 45.66
CA LYS A 579 46.07 -34.25 44.71
C LYS A 579 47.44 -34.05 45.36
N THR A 580 47.54 -34.15 46.70
CA THR A 580 48.82 -34.00 47.43
C THR A 580 49.05 -35.13 48.44
N ALA A 581 48.89 -36.38 48.02
CA ALA A 581 49.55 -37.51 48.67
C ALA A 581 50.73 -37.96 47.78
N PRO A 582 51.99 -37.89 48.27
CA PRO A 582 53.18 -38.16 47.47
C PRO A 582 53.32 -39.65 47.15
N ALA A 583 53.80 -39.93 45.95
CA ALA A 583 54.47 -41.19 45.65
C ALA A 583 55.71 -41.29 46.56
N ASN A 584 55.64 -42.14 47.58
CA ASN A 584 56.84 -42.67 48.23
C ASN A 584 56.97 -44.14 47.83
N ASN A 585 57.93 -44.38 46.93
CA ASN A 585 58.62 -45.65 46.83
C ASN A 585 59.46 -45.84 48.10
N GLY A 586 59.28 -47.00 48.72
CA GLY A 586 60.08 -47.57 49.80
C GLY A 586 59.64 -49.00 49.98
#